data_AF-A0A7S1H2B4-F1
#
_entry.id   AF-A0A7S1H2B4-F1
#
_cell.length_a   1.000
_cell.length_b   1.000
_cell.length_c   1.000
_cell.angle_alpha   90.00
_cell.angle_beta   90.00
_cell.angle_gamma   90.00
#
_symmetry.space_group_name_H-M   'P 1'
#
loop_
_entity.id
_entity.type
_entity.pdbx_description
1 polymer ?
#
loop_
_entity_poly.entity_id
_entity_poly.type
_entity_poly.pdbx_seq_one_letter_code
_entity_poly.pdbx_strand_id
1 'polypeptide(L)'
;QKCEVSPYAASFAAWHDEYGWNAGTNAKLKEGEWYTVRELLFALMLPSGNDAAICLAEALGMSYRPDQDPPPSSSYEPDGAIGRFVAEMNRTVRRVGLSRPSPPSTRFASPHGMSNDGNVSCALDIARFSREAMRNRLFKKVVKSTKYTAAASERDGRMQARCWQNTNSLLRSGLTDVYDGVKTGWIPNAHDCKEWGCLVTRVRAKYATKTDAPDQKPRPPRSLMVVVLGCSSQDKRFTDTVALVNWAWRVLEATGGAPES
;
A
#
# COMPACT_ATOMS: atom_id res chain seq x y z
N GLN A 1 19.34 8.51 -4.17
CA GLN A 1 18.65 9.62 -4.84
C GLN A 1 17.80 10.35 -3.82
N LYS A 2 17.99 11.67 -3.71
CA LYS A 2 17.04 12.57 -3.04
C LYS A 2 16.09 13.14 -4.10
N CYS A 3 14.87 13.45 -3.70
CA CYS A 3 13.80 13.98 -4.53
C CYS A 3 13.33 15.28 -3.87
N GLU A 4 13.24 16.34 -4.65
CA GLU A 4 12.62 17.59 -4.23
C GLU A 4 11.11 17.45 -4.29
N VAL A 5 10.42 18.02 -3.29
CA VAL A 5 8.96 18.10 -3.29
C VAL A 5 8.54 19.32 -4.12
N SER A 6 7.83 19.08 -5.22
CA SER A 6 7.29 20.13 -6.08
C SER A 6 6.10 20.85 -5.42
N PRO A 7 5.73 22.06 -5.89
CA PRO A 7 4.49 22.71 -5.46
C PRO A 7 3.24 21.84 -5.70
N TYR A 8 3.23 21.11 -6.82
CA TYR A 8 2.14 20.21 -7.17
C TYR A 8 2.04 19.04 -6.19
N ALA A 9 3.16 18.37 -5.88
CA ALA A 9 3.19 17.29 -4.90
C ALA A 9 2.77 17.76 -3.50
N ALA A 10 3.28 18.92 -3.06
CA ALA A 10 2.94 19.50 -1.76
C ALA A 10 1.45 19.86 -1.65
N SER A 11 0.84 20.38 -2.73
CA SER A 11 -0.55 20.82 -2.74
C SER A 11 -1.57 19.70 -3.00
N PHE A 12 -1.17 18.59 -3.63
CA PHE A 12 -2.06 17.55 -4.14
C PHE A 12 -3.07 17.02 -3.11
N ALA A 13 -2.65 16.88 -1.86
CA ALA A 13 -3.51 16.46 -0.76
C ALA A 13 -3.58 17.50 0.38
N ALA A 14 -3.09 18.72 0.14
CA ALA A 14 -3.18 19.84 1.08
C ALA A 14 -4.58 20.47 1.10
N TRP A 15 -5.48 20.08 0.19
CA TRP A 15 -6.89 20.52 0.16
C TRP A 15 -7.72 20.12 1.39
N HIS A 16 -7.14 19.35 2.33
CA HIS A 16 -7.79 18.94 3.57
C HIS A 16 -8.06 20.12 4.51
N ASP A 17 -7.21 21.15 4.51
CA ASP A 17 -7.35 22.29 5.41
C ASP A 17 -8.33 23.36 4.88
N GLU A 18 -8.65 23.35 3.58
CA GLU A 18 -9.50 24.35 2.92
C GLU A 18 -10.89 23.82 2.49
N TYR A 19 -11.01 22.53 2.12
CA TYR A 19 -12.24 21.97 1.53
C TYR A 19 -12.79 20.70 2.24
N GLY A 20 -12.19 20.30 3.37
CA GLY A 20 -12.72 19.25 4.26
C GLY A 20 -12.45 17.80 3.83
N TRP A 21 -13.29 16.89 4.33
CA TRP A 21 -13.10 15.41 4.38
C TRP A 21 -12.95 14.70 3.01
N ASN A 22 -13.08 15.41 1.89
CA ASN A 22 -12.93 14.90 0.53
C ASN A 22 -11.48 14.96 0.00
N ALA A 23 -10.56 15.63 0.70
CA ALA A 23 -9.15 15.62 0.37
C ALA A 23 -8.48 14.43 1.06
N GLY A 24 -7.99 13.46 0.29
CA GLY A 24 -7.35 12.26 0.86
C GLY A 24 -6.15 12.55 1.77
N THR A 25 -5.59 11.49 2.34
CA THR A 25 -4.49 11.58 3.31
C THR A 25 -3.20 12.15 2.72
N ASN A 26 -2.44 12.89 3.53
CA ASN A 26 -1.14 13.47 3.17
C ASN A 26 -0.07 13.16 4.25
N ALA A 27 1.19 13.25 3.85
CA ALA A 27 2.36 13.15 4.72
C ALA A 27 2.86 14.54 5.19
N LYS A 28 2.17 15.61 4.82
CA LYS A 28 2.53 17.01 5.10
C LYS A 28 3.92 17.37 4.56
N LEU A 29 4.25 16.86 3.37
CA LEU A 29 5.44 17.27 2.66
C LEU A 29 5.32 18.75 2.27
N LYS A 30 6.39 19.52 2.41
CA LYS A 30 6.40 20.92 1.99
C LYS A 30 7.21 21.10 0.72
N GLU A 31 6.77 22.01 -0.13
CA GLU A 31 7.50 22.44 -1.32
C GLU A 31 8.96 22.79 -0.98
N GLY A 32 9.89 22.37 -1.84
CA GLY A 32 11.33 22.65 -1.70
C GLY A 32 12.05 21.78 -0.65
N GLU A 33 11.32 20.95 0.11
CA GLU A 33 11.93 19.93 0.94
C GLU A 33 12.50 18.79 0.09
N TRP A 34 13.62 18.23 0.52
CA TRP A 34 14.26 17.09 -0.13
C TRP A 34 14.23 15.85 0.77
N TYR A 35 13.77 14.75 0.19
CA TYR A 35 13.69 13.44 0.84
C TYR A 35 14.38 12.38 0.01
N THR A 36 15.02 11.40 0.65
CA THR A 36 15.42 10.19 -0.07
C THR A 36 14.19 9.40 -0.52
N VAL A 37 14.31 8.63 -1.61
CA VAL A 37 13.26 7.68 -2.04
C VAL A 37 12.83 6.77 -0.88
N ARG A 38 13.78 6.36 -0.02
CA ARG A 38 13.49 5.57 1.17
C ARG A 38 12.55 6.29 2.13
N GLU A 39 12.80 7.56 2.41
CA GLU A 39 11.95 8.37 3.31
C GLU A 39 10.57 8.59 2.70
N LEU A 40 10.50 8.85 1.39
CA LEU A 40 9.22 8.95 0.67
C LEU A 40 8.43 7.65 0.70
N LEU A 41 9.08 6.47 0.71
CA LEU A 41 8.37 5.21 0.93
C LEU A 41 7.75 5.12 2.34
N PHE A 42 8.40 5.69 3.37
CA PHE A 42 7.77 5.79 4.69
C PHE A 42 6.60 6.79 4.69
N ALA A 43 6.76 7.95 4.06
CA ALA A 43 5.71 8.95 3.88
C ALA A 43 4.50 8.40 3.10
N LEU A 44 4.74 7.55 2.10
CA LEU A 44 3.71 6.88 1.33
C LEU A 44 2.98 5.82 2.17
N MET A 45 3.73 4.96 2.87
CA MET A 45 3.15 3.73 3.44
C MET A 45 2.59 3.90 4.85
N LEU A 46 3.14 4.81 5.67
CA LEU A 46 2.72 4.96 7.07
C LEU A 46 1.43 5.82 7.18
N PRO A 47 1.47 7.12 6.82
CA PRO A 47 0.31 7.99 6.90
C PRO A 47 -0.57 7.90 5.65
N SER A 48 -0.20 7.09 4.64
CA SER A 48 -0.89 7.04 3.35
C SER A 48 -0.76 8.34 2.55
N GLY A 49 0.41 8.98 2.56
CA GLY A 49 0.59 10.29 1.95
C GLY A 49 0.43 10.29 0.42
N ASN A 50 -0.64 10.92 -0.07
CA ASN A 50 -0.86 11.11 -1.50
C ASN A 50 0.17 12.08 -2.12
N ASP A 51 0.57 13.10 -1.37
CA ASP A 51 1.70 14.00 -1.67
C ASP A 51 3.00 13.22 -1.91
N ALA A 52 3.30 12.23 -1.06
CA ALA A 52 4.45 11.35 -1.24
C ALA A 52 4.33 10.46 -2.49
N ALA A 53 3.11 10.00 -2.82
CA ALA A 53 2.86 9.22 -4.03
C ALA A 53 3.14 10.04 -5.30
N ILE A 54 2.68 11.29 -5.33
CA ILE A 54 2.94 12.22 -6.44
C ILE A 54 4.43 12.55 -6.52
N CYS A 55 5.08 12.89 -5.41
CA CYS A 55 6.52 13.19 -5.39
C CYS A 55 7.36 12.02 -5.93
N LEU A 56 7.04 10.78 -5.54
CA LEU A 56 7.70 9.59 -6.10
C LEU A 56 7.43 9.42 -7.61
N ALA A 57 6.20 9.68 -8.05
CA ALA A 57 5.81 9.57 -9.45
C ALA A 57 6.52 10.61 -10.32
N GLU A 58 6.63 11.85 -9.86
CA GLU A 58 7.39 12.92 -10.54
C GLU A 58 8.87 12.59 -10.60
N ALA A 59 9.46 12.14 -9.48
CA ALA A 59 10.89 11.88 -9.38
C ALA A 59 11.38 10.68 -10.19
N LEU A 60 10.54 9.64 -10.34
CA LEU A 60 10.91 8.38 -10.98
C LEU A 60 10.28 8.23 -12.38
N GLY A 61 9.17 8.91 -12.64
CA GLY A 61 8.36 8.74 -13.83
C GLY A 61 9.12 8.87 -15.15
N MET A 62 9.98 9.88 -15.25
CA MET A 62 10.79 10.13 -16.46
C MET A 62 11.81 9.04 -16.75
N SER A 63 12.18 8.21 -15.76
CA SER A 63 13.07 7.07 -15.96
C SER A 63 12.38 5.88 -16.62
N TYR A 64 11.04 5.86 -16.61
CA TYR A 64 10.26 4.81 -17.24
C TYR A 64 9.98 5.12 -18.70
N ARG A 65 9.85 4.05 -19.49
CA ARG A 65 9.51 4.19 -20.90
C ARG A 65 8.07 4.69 -21.04
N PRO A 66 7.80 5.57 -22.03
CA PRO A 66 6.43 5.82 -22.46
C PRO A 66 5.82 4.49 -22.90
N ASP A 67 4.55 4.30 -22.61
CA ASP A 67 3.80 3.12 -23.04
C ASP A 67 3.13 3.38 -24.39
N GLN A 68 2.85 2.33 -25.15
CA GLN A 68 1.95 2.45 -26.30
C GLN A 68 0.49 2.53 -25.86
N ASP A 69 0.18 1.98 -24.67
CA ASP A 69 -1.12 2.07 -24.02
C ASP A 69 -1.10 3.20 -22.97
N PRO A 70 -1.62 4.40 -23.27
CA PRO A 70 -1.65 5.49 -22.31
C PRO A 70 -2.48 5.10 -21.07
N PRO A 71 -2.21 5.73 -19.89
CA PRO A 71 -3.01 5.48 -18.71
C PRO A 71 -4.49 5.74 -19.00
N PRO A 72 -5.41 4.95 -18.41
CA PRO A 72 -6.85 5.05 -18.67
C PRO A 72 -7.47 6.39 -18.20
N SER A 73 -6.72 7.20 -17.45
CA SER A 73 -7.13 8.50 -16.95
C SER A 73 -6.54 9.63 -17.79
N SER A 74 -7.39 10.58 -18.20
CA SER A 74 -7.00 11.82 -18.85
C SER A 74 -6.36 12.85 -17.89
N SER A 75 -6.29 12.56 -16.59
CA SER A 75 -5.81 13.53 -15.58
C SER A 75 -4.29 13.74 -15.61
N TYR A 76 -3.53 12.87 -16.28
CA TYR A 76 -2.08 12.99 -16.39
C TYR A 76 -1.64 12.90 -17.83
N GLU A 77 -0.75 13.80 -18.24
CA GLU A 77 -0.07 13.73 -19.52
C GLU A 77 0.60 12.36 -19.70
N PRO A 78 0.26 11.56 -20.73
CA PRO A 78 0.78 10.21 -20.92
C PRO A 78 2.31 10.14 -20.96
N ASP A 79 2.92 11.13 -21.60
CA ASP A 79 4.37 11.27 -21.70
C ASP A 79 5.01 12.06 -20.54
N GLY A 80 4.20 12.61 -19.63
CA GLY A 80 4.68 13.24 -18.41
C GLY A 80 5.14 12.22 -17.37
N ALA A 81 5.89 12.68 -16.36
CA ALA A 81 6.44 11.81 -15.32
C ALA A 81 5.36 10.95 -14.63
N ILE A 82 4.26 11.57 -14.21
CA ILE A 82 3.19 10.86 -13.51
C ILE A 82 2.48 9.84 -14.44
N GLY A 83 2.20 10.22 -15.69
CA GLY A 83 1.60 9.31 -16.68
C GLY A 83 2.47 8.07 -16.93
N ARG A 84 3.78 8.27 -17.12
CA ARG A 84 4.77 7.18 -17.27
C ARG A 84 4.89 6.31 -16.02
N PHE A 85 4.78 6.90 -14.83
CA PHE A 85 4.77 6.15 -13.57
C PHE A 85 3.54 5.24 -13.47
N VAL A 86 2.34 5.76 -13.76
CA VAL A 86 1.09 4.97 -13.79
C VAL A 86 1.16 3.86 -14.84
N ALA A 87 1.73 4.15 -16.01
CA ALA A 87 1.98 3.11 -17.01
C ALA A 87 2.90 2.01 -16.47
N GLU A 88 3.98 2.35 -15.76
CA GLU A 88 4.84 1.36 -15.12
C GLU A 88 4.13 0.56 -14.01
N MET A 89 3.21 1.17 -13.26
CA MET A 89 2.37 0.44 -12.30
C MET A 89 1.56 -0.66 -13.02
N ASN A 90 0.93 -0.32 -14.15
CA ASN A 90 0.15 -1.28 -14.94
C ASN A 90 1.03 -2.32 -15.66
N ARG A 91 2.22 -1.95 -16.13
CA ARG A 91 3.22 -2.93 -16.63
C ARG A 91 3.67 -3.88 -15.52
N THR A 92 3.82 -3.40 -14.29
CA THR A 92 4.16 -4.23 -13.14
C THR A 92 3.03 -5.21 -12.81
N VAL A 93 1.77 -4.76 -12.87
CA VAL A 93 0.59 -5.64 -12.75
C VAL A 93 0.64 -6.77 -13.78
N ARG A 94 0.85 -6.44 -15.06
CA ARG A 94 1.01 -7.44 -16.14
C ARG A 94 2.16 -8.39 -15.84
N ARG A 95 3.35 -7.88 -15.50
CA ARG A 95 4.55 -8.69 -15.21
C ARG A 95 4.36 -9.68 -14.06
N VAL A 96 3.73 -9.25 -12.96
CA VAL A 96 3.45 -10.11 -11.81
C VAL A 96 2.30 -11.09 -12.12
N GLY A 97 1.33 -10.67 -12.95
CA GLY A 97 0.20 -11.49 -13.40
C GLY A 97 0.56 -12.58 -14.42
N LEU A 98 1.48 -12.32 -15.34
CA LEU A 98 1.94 -13.25 -16.40
C LEU A 98 2.56 -14.55 -15.87
N SER A 99 2.90 -14.60 -14.58
CA SER A 99 3.37 -15.84 -13.93
C SER A 99 2.24 -16.81 -13.56
N ARG A 100 0.98 -16.58 -13.98
CA ARG A 100 -0.21 -17.28 -13.47
C ARG A 100 -1.29 -17.51 -14.56
N PRO A 101 -2.17 -18.52 -14.37
CA PRO A 101 -3.13 -18.96 -15.39
C PRO A 101 -4.28 -18.00 -15.70
N SER A 102 -4.47 -16.91 -14.94
CA SER A 102 -5.51 -15.91 -15.20
C SER A 102 -4.91 -14.51 -15.23
N PRO A 103 -5.26 -13.66 -16.22
CA PRO A 103 -4.77 -12.29 -16.28
C PRO A 103 -5.26 -11.48 -15.06
N PRO A 104 -4.47 -10.51 -14.59
CA PRO A 104 -4.88 -9.65 -13.48
C PRO A 104 -6.06 -8.77 -13.89
N SER A 105 -7.00 -8.62 -12.96
CA SER A 105 -8.15 -7.71 -13.03
C SER A 105 -7.80 -6.28 -12.57
N THR A 106 -6.60 -6.10 -12.02
CA THR A 106 -6.15 -4.82 -11.51
C THR A 106 -5.78 -3.85 -12.63
N ARG A 107 -6.21 -2.60 -12.47
CA ARG A 107 -5.79 -1.46 -13.27
C ARG A 107 -5.62 -0.25 -12.36
N PHE A 108 -4.51 0.46 -12.51
CA PHE A 108 -4.26 1.71 -11.82
C PHE A 108 -4.45 2.88 -12.77
N ALA A 109 -5.12 3.92 -12.28
CA ALA A 109 -5.33 5.19 -12.95
C ALA A 109 -4.57 6.34 -12.28
N SER A 110 -4.11 6.15 -11.05
CA SER A 110 -3.29 7.13 -10.34
C SER A 110 -2.33 6.47 -9.34
N PRO A 111 -1.24 7.14 -8.94
CA PRO A 111 -0.29 6.59 -7.99
C PRO A 111 -0.80 6.55 -6.53
N HIS A 112 -1.86 7.31 -6.24
CA HIS A 112 -2.38 7.52 -4.88
C HIS A 112 -3.76 6.86 -4.65
N GLY A 113 -4.49 6.51 -5.70
CA GLY A 113 -5.74 5.73 -5.60
C GLY A 113 -7.04 6.53 -5.41
N MET A 114 -7.04 7.87 -5.49
CA MET A 114 -8.28 8.66 -5.33
C MET A 114 -9.11 8.83 -6.62
N SER A 115 -8.61 8.44 -7.80
CA SER A 115 -9.42 8.55 -9.02
C SER A 115 -10.42 7.38 -9.09
N ASN A 116 -11.72 7.68 -8.97
CA ASN A 116 -12.79 6.68 -8.96
C ASN A 116 -12.99 6.00 -10.33
N ASP A 117 -12.70 6.70 -11.43
CA ASP A 117 -13.11 6.23 -12.77
C ASP A 117 -12.11 5.27 -13.45
N GLY A 118 -11.11 4.76 -12.73
CA GLY A 118 -10.13 3.87 -13.36
C GLY A 118 -9.25 3.00 -12.46
N ASN A 119 -9.25 3.22 -11.15
CA ASN A 119 -8.58 2.31 -10.21
C ASN A 119 -9.50 1.13 -9.89
N VAL A 120 -9.16 -0.06 -10.38
CA VAL A 120 -9.91 -1.29 -10.14
C VAL A 120 -8.96 -2.37 -9.67
N SER A 121 -9.40 -3.22 -8.75
CA SER A 121 -8.63 -4.37 -8.30
C SER A 121 -9.55 -5.41 -7.67
N CYS A 122 -9.01 -6.60 -7.39
CA CYS A 122 -9.68 -7.62 -6.60
C CYS A 122 -8.79 -8.11 -5.45
N ALA A 123 -9.40 -8.78 -4.46
CA ALA A 123 -8.67 -9.26 -3.29
C ALA A 123 -7.52 -10.21 -3.65
N LEU A 124 -7.73 -11.05 -4.67
CA LEU A 124 -6.73 -12.02 -5.12
C LEU A 124 -5.48 -11.35 -5.71
N ASP A 125 -5.65 -10.34 -6.57
CA ASP A 125 -4.52 -9.63 -7.19
C ASP A 125 -3.76 -8.80 -6.16
N ILE A 126 -4.47 -8.12 -5.25
CA ILE A 126 -3.85 -7.41 -4.14
C ILE A 126 -3.04 -8.35 -3.23
N ALA A 127 -3.55 -9.55 -2.92
CA ALA A 127 -2.81 -10.55 -2.16
C ALA A 127 -1.54 -11.00 -2.89
N ARG A 128 -1.61 -11.17 -4.21
CA ARG A 128 -0.47 -11.56 -5.05
C ARG A 128 0.60 -10.48 -5.09
N PHE A 129 0.24 -9.22 -5.36
CA PHE A 129 1.21 -8.11 -5.37
C PHE A 129 1.85 -7.91 -4.01
N SER A 130 1.04 -7.97 -2.94
CA SER A 130 1.54 -7.82 -1.58
C SER A 130 2.52 -8.93 -1.23
N ARG A 131 2.25 -10.18 -1.63
CA ARG A 131 3.19 -11.28 -1.43
C ARG A 131 4.51 -11.06 -2.17
N GLU A 132 4.47 -10.57 -3.40
CA GLU A 132 5.67 -10.28 -4.18
C GLU A 132 6.46 -9.11 -3.55
N ALA A 133 5.80 -8.01 -3.21
CA ALA A 133 6.41 -6.86 -2.55
C ALA A 133 7.07 -7.24 -1.21
N MET A 134 6.47 -8.15 -0.44
CA MET A 134 7.00 -8.66 0.83
C MET A 134 8.29 -9.49 0.70
N ARG A 135 8.73 -9.83 -0.52
CA ARG A 135 10.08 -10.38 -0.74
C ARG A 135 11.17 -9.33 -0.53
N ASN A 136 10.86 -8.07 -0.81
CA ASN A 136 11.79 -6.96 -0.64
C ASN A 136 12.00 -6.63 0.85
N ARG A 137 13.27 -6.64 1.30
CA ARG A 137 13.64 -6.36 2.72
C ARG A 137 13.29 -4.94 3.14
N LEU A 138 13.46 -3.96 2.25
CA LEU A 138 13.10 -2.57 2.52
C LEU A 138 11.59 -2.42 2.68
N PHE A 139 10.80 -2.99 1.76
CA PHE A 139 9.34 -2.93 1.84
C PHE A 139 8.83 -3.51 3.16
N LYS A 140 9.30 -4.70 3.56
CA LYS A 140 9.00 -5.31 4.86
C LYS A 140 9.29 -4.38 6.05
N LYS A 141 10.45 -3.71 6.03
CA LYS A 141 10.82 -2.76 7.09
C LYS A 141 9.86 -1.58 7.13
N VAL A 142 9.53 -1.01 5.97
CA VAL A 142 8.64 0.15 5.85
C VAL A 142 7.26 -0.19 6.39
N VAL A 143 6.60 -1.22 5.85
CA VAL A 143 5.19 -1.50 6.16
C VAL A 143 4.94 -2.01 7.57
N LYS A 144 5.97 -2.56 8.23
CA LYS A 144 5.92 -3.02 9.63
C LYS A 144 6.18 -1.90 10.63
N SER A 145 6.80 -0.80 10.21
CA SER A 145 7.18 0.29 11.12
C SER A 145 5.95 1.03 11.64
N THR A 146 5.84 1.23 12.95
CA THR A 146 4.73 1.96 13.59
C THR A 146 4.87 3.47 13.47
N LYS A 147 6.10 3.96 13.37
CA LYS A 147 6.46 5.36 13.23
C LYS A 147 7.80 5.49 12.49
N TYR A 148 8.00 6.60 11.80
CA TYR A 148 9.28 6.97 11.19
C TYR A 148 9.48 8.48 11.28
N THR A 149 10.70 8.92 11.58
CA THR A 149 11.09 10.34 11.53
C THR A 149 12.09 10.53 10.41
N ALA A 150 11.71 11.27 9.38
CA ALA A 150 12.61 11.72 8.32
C ALA A 150 13.29 13.02 8.70
N ALA A 151 14.47 13.26 8.11
CA ALA A 151 15.18 14.52 8.20
C ALA A 151 15.11 15.20 6.83
N ALA A 152 14.08 16.03 6.63
CA ALA A 152 13.88 16.77 5.40
C ALA A 152 14.95 17.86 5.28
N SER A 153 15.70 17.88 4.18
CA SER A 153 16.68 18.96 3.93
C SER A 153 16.05 20.05 3.08
N GLU A 154 16.20 21.32 3.47
CA GLU A 154 15.77 22.50 2.73
C GLU A 154 16.92 23.09 1.89
N ARG A 155 16.63 24.00 0.95
CA ARG A 155 17.62 24.63 0.06
C ARG A 155 18.71 25.41 0.81
N ASP A 156 18.38 25.99 1.95
CA ASP A 156 19.31 26.73 2.82
C ASP A 156 20.14 25.83 3.75
N GLY A 157 20.04 24.50 3.59
CA GLY A 157 20.76 23.52 4.39
C GLY A 157 20.10 23.22 5.74
N ARG A 158 18.98 23.85 6.10
CA ARG A 158 18.22 23.50 7.31
C ARG A 158 17.65 22.09 7.19
N MET A 159 17.58 21.41 8.33
CA MET A 159 17.00 20.08 8.47
C MET A 159 15.72 20.16 9.32
N GLN A 160 14.60 19.68 8.78
CA GLN A 160 13.33 19.61 9.50
C GLN A 160 12.98 18.15 9.83
N ALA A 161 12.64 17.89 11.08
CA ALA A 161 12.13 16.59 11.49
C ALA A 161 10.66 16.44 11.04
N ARG A 162 10.38 15.38 10.27
CA ARG A 162 9.03 15.03 9.81
C ARG A 162 8.67 13.64 10.31
N CYS A 163 7.68 13.58 11.20
CA CYS A 163 7.29 12.35 11.88
C CYS A 163 5.99 11.81 11.30
N TRP A 164 6.03 10.58 10.79
CA TRP A 164 4.87 9.88 10.28
C TRP A 164 4.50 8.67 11.14
N GLN A 165 3.21 8.46 11.31
CA GLN A 165 2.66 7.34 12.07
C GLN A 165 1.92 6.39 11.15
N ASN A 166 2.00 5.10 11.44
CA ASN A 166 1.32 4.07 10.66
C ASN A 166 -0.18 4.08 10.94
N THR A 167 -0.98 4.19 9.89
CA THR A 167 -2.46 4.15 9.96
C THR A 167 -3.01 2.76 10.31
N ASN A 168 -2.22 1.69 10.19
CA ASN A 168 -2.61 0.34 10.59
C ASN A 168 -2.63 0.21 12.13
N SER A 169 -3.83 0.25 12.72
CA SER A 169 -4.01 0.16 14.18
C SER A 169 -3.53 -1.19 14.75
N LEU A 170 -3.59 -2.29 14.00
CA LEU A 170 -3.11 -3.59 14.47
C LEU A 170 -1.62 -3.54 14.85
N LEU A 171 -0.81 -2.78 14.11
CA LEU A 171 0.60 -2.58 14.44
C LEU A 171 0.77 -1.65 15.65
N ARG A 172 -0.02 -0.57 15.72
CA ARG A 172 0.05 0.41 16.81
C ARG A 172 -0.45 -0.15 18.15
N SER A 173 -1.35 -1.13 18.14
CA SER A 173 -1.85 -1.83 19.32
C SER A 173 -0.89 -2.90 19.86
N GLY A 174 0.38 -2.90 19.44
CA GLY A 174 1.40 -3.81 19.95
C GLY A 174 1.38 -5.21 19.32
N LEU A 175 0.50 -5.49 18.35
CA LEU A 175 0.38 -6.81 17.72
C LEU A 175 1.41 -7.02 16.60
N THR A 176 2.56 -6.33 16.65
CA THR A 176 3.63 -6.45 15.63
C THR A 176 4.26 -7.85 15.59
N ASP A 177 4.04 -8.67 16.62
CA ASP A 177 4.42 -10.08 16.66
C ASP A 177 3.52 -11.00 15.84
N VAL A 178 2.32 -10.53 15.52
CA VAL A 178 1.31 -11.28 14.75
C VAL A 178 1.18 -10.68 13.35
N TYR A 179 1.18 -9.35 13.23
CA TYR A 179 0.97 -8.64 11.98
C TYR A 179 2.28 -7.99 11.50
N ASP A 180 2.62 -8.19 10.23
CA ASP A 180 3.79 -7.57 9.59
C ASP A 180 3.43 -6.31 8.78
N GLY A 181 2.15 -5.89 8.80
CA GLY A 181 1.66 -4.74 8.03
C GLY A 181 1.35 -5.09 6.58
N VAL A 182 1.18 -4.04 5.78
CA VAL A 182 1.22 -3.91 4.31
C VAL A 182 0.56 -2.57 4.02
N LYS A 183 -0.78 -2.46 4.09
CA LYS A 183 -1.45 -1.18 3.83
C LYS A 183 -2.94 -1.17 4.23
N THR A 184 -3.39 -0.06 4.80
CA THR A 184 -4.80 0.32 5.00
C THR A 184 -5.30 1.18 3.83
N GLY A 185 -6.60 1.27 3.62
CA GLY A 185 -7.18 2.26 2.71
C GLY A 185 -8.54 2.73 3.18
N TRP A 186 -8.88 3.93 2.73
CA TRP A 186 -10.16 4.59 2.96
C TRP A 186 -10.44 5.52 1.79
N ILE A 187 -11.59 5.34 1.15
CA ILE A 187 -12.10 6.29 0.16
C ILE A 187 -13.41 6.83 0.73
N PRO A 188 -13.46 8.11 1.15
CA PRO A 188 -14.70 8.75 1.53
C PRO A 188 -15.58 8.94 0.27
N ASN A 189 -16.88 8.70 0.38
CA ASN A 189 -17.87 9.00 -0.66
C ASN A 189 -17.63 8.34 -2.04
N ALA A 190 -17.37 7.03 -2.12
CA ALA A 190 -17.42 6.37 -3.42
C ALA A 190 -18.90 6.12 -3.82
N HIS A 191 -19.25 6.49 -5.06
CA HIS A 191 -20.53 6.16 -5.72
C HIS A 191 -21.78 6.45 -4.87
N ASP A 192 -22.08 7.73 -4.66
CA ASP A 192 -23.37 8.18 -4.09
C ASP A 192 -23.73 7.52 -2.74
N CYS A 193 -22.83 7.68 -1.76
CA CYS A 193 -23.02 7.41 -0.32
C CYS A 193 -22.50 6.07 0.25
N LYS A 194 -21.48 5.43 -0.34
CA LYS A 194 -20.78 4.31 0.31
C LYS A 194 -19.31 4.62 0.57
N GLU A 195 -18.95 4.63 1.84
CA GLU A 195 -17.57 4.67 2.27
C GLU A 195 -16.97 3.26 2.21
N TRP A 196 -15.73 3.13 1.72
CA TRP A 196 -15.09 1.83 1.58
C TRP A 196 -13.72 1.79 2.25
N GLY A 197 -13.63 0.95 3.29
CA GLY A 197 -12.39 0.59 3.96
C GLY A 197 -11.76 -0.65 3.33
N CYS A 198 -10.43 -0.68 3.30
CA CYS A 198 -9.70 -1.89 2.98
C CYS A 198 -8.49 -2.07 3.90
N LEU A 199 -8.08 -3.32 4.07
CA LEU A 199 -6.85 -3.65 4.76
C LEU A 199 -6.21 -4.87 4.09
N VAL A 200 -4.92 -4.74 3.83
CA VAL A 200 -4.06 -5.84 3.45
C VAL A 200 -3.01 -6.00 4.54
N THR A 201 -2.82 -7.23 4.99
CA THR A 201 -1.81 -7.52 6.00
C THR A 201 -1.23 -8.92 5.84
N ARG A 202 0.07 -9.06 6.07
CA ARG A 202 0.68 -10.37 6.29
C ARG A 202 0.57 -10.73 7.76
N VAL A 203 0.05 -11.92 8.04
CA VAL A 203 -0.18 -12.43 9.39
C VAL A 203 0.68 -13.67 9.63
N ARG A 204 1.44 -13.69 10.72
CA ARG A 204 2.26 -14.83 11.13
C ARG A 204 1.40 -15.87 11.85
N ALA A 205 1.74 -17.13 11.67
CA ALA A 205 1.17 -18.20 12.48
C ALA A 205 1.51 -17.97 13.97
N LYS A 206 0.53 -18.09 14.86
CA LYS A 206 0.76 -17.99 16.32
C LYS A 206 1.67 -19.11 16.85
N TYR A 207 1.66 -20.27 16.18
CA TYR A 207 2.40 -21.46 16.58
C TYR A 207 3.18 -22.04 15.40
N ALA A 208 4.27 -21.37 14.98
CA ALA A 208 5.26 -22.06 14.16
C ALA A 208 6.03 -23.04 15.07
N THR A 209 5.57 -24.29 15.17
CA THR A 209 6.25 -25.31 15.95
C THR A 209 7.71 -25.44 15.47
N LYS A 210 8.66 -25.34 16.41
CA LYS A 210 10.12 -25.43 16.20
C LYS A 210 10.60 -26.89 16.13
N THR A 211 9.77 -27.84 15.71
CA THR A 211 10.14 -29.25 15.72
C THR A 211 10.30 -29.77 14.30
N ASP A 212 11.55 -30.00 13.93
CA ASP A 212 11.97 -30.72 12.72
C ASP A 212 11.68 -32.23 12.88
N ALA A 213 10.42 -32.60 13.09
CA ALA A 213 10.02 -34.00 13.07
C ALA A 213 9.74 -34.46 11.62
N PRO A 214 10.14 -35.69 11.23
CA PRO A 214 10.24 -36.09 9.82
C PRO A 214 8.94 -36.51 9.13
N ASP A 215 7.77 -36.36 9.75
CA ASP A 215 6.55 -37.03 9.26
C ASP A 215 5.66 -36.21 8.30
N GLN A 216 5.23 -36.94 7.27
CA GLN A 216 4.60 -36.60 5.99
C GLN A 216 3.22 -35.92 6.02
N LYS A 217 2.87 -35.11 7.03
CA LYS A 217 1.64 -34.31 6.98
C LYS A 217 1.88 -32.95 6.32
N PRO A 218 0.94 -32.41 5.51
CA PRO A 218 1.02 -31.03 5.05
C PRO A 218 1.21 -30.11 6.27
N ARG A 219 2.19 -29.21 6.22
CA ARG A 219 2.42 -28.26 7.32
C ARG A 219 1.54 -27.03 7.09
N PRO A 220 0.89 -26.49 8.13
CA PRO A 220 0.19 -25.23 7.99
C PRO A 220 1.17 -24.13 7.55
N PRO A 221 0.70 -23.15 6.76
CA PRO A 221 1.56 -22.07 6.29
C PRO A 221 2.10 -21.26 7.48
N ARG A 222 3.38 -20.86 7.43
CA ARG A 222 4.00 -20.03 8.48
C ARG A 222 3.47 -18.59 8.52
N SER A 223 2.76 -18.17 7.47
CA SER A 223 2.07 -16.89 7.40
C SER A 223 0.99 -16.88 6.34
N LEU A 224 -0.03 -16.05 6.52
CA LEU A 224 -1.10 -15.77 5.56
C LEU A 224 -0.98 -14.36 5.02
N MET A 225 -1.42 -14.15 3.78
CA MET A 225 -1.74 -12.82 3.25
C MET A 225 -3.24 -12.64 3.33
N VAL A 226 -3.70 -11.66 4.10
CA VAL A 226 -5.11 -11.40 4.34
C VAL A 226 -5.48 -10.08 3.71
N VAL A 227 -6.56 -10.09 2.92
CA VAL A 227 -7.08 -8.92 2.21
C VAL A 227 -8.57 -8.82 2.51
N VAL A 228 -8.99 -7.68 3.04
CA VAL A 228 -10.40 -7.29 3.12
C VAL A 228 -10.59 -6.03 2.29
N LEU A 229 -11.61 -6.04 1.43
CA LEU A 229 -12.01 -4.91 0.59
C LEU A 229 -13.46 -4.59 0.89
N GLY A 230 -13.82 -3.31 0.82
CA GLY A 230 -15.21 -2.88 0.87
C GLY A 230 -15.84 -2.92 2.27
N CYS A 231 -15.05 -2.73 3.34
CA CYS A 231 -15.57 -2.62 4.69
C CYS A 231 -16.36 -1.31 4.85
N SER A 232 -17.49 -1.35 5.57
CA SER A 232 -18.42 -0.22 5.68
C SER A 232 -17.97 0.91 6.62
N SER A 233 -16.78 0.81 7.23
CA SER A 233 -16.20 1.89 8.04
C SER A 233 -14.69 1.72 8.18
N GLN A 234 -14.03 2.78 8.66
CA GLN A 234 -12.60 2.75 8.96
C GLN A 234 -12.24 1.71 10.03
N ASP A 235 -13.07 1.52 11.03
CA ASP A 235 -12.78 0.56 12.10
C ASP A 235 -13.12 -0.87 11.70
N LYS A 236 -14.19 -1.04 10.89
CA LYS A 236 -14.63 -2.37 10.44
C LYS A 236 -13.56 -3.14 9.67
N ARG A 237 -12.70 -2.45 8.89
CA ARG A 237 -11.59 -3.13 8.18
C ARG A 237 -10.66 -3.90 9.13
N PHE A 238 -10.50 -3.44 10.37
CA PHE A 238 -9.67 -4.11 11.36
C PHE A 238 -10.42 -5.28 12.01
N THR A 239 -11.68 -5.07 12.40
CA THR A 239 -12.49 -6.14 13.02
C THR A 239 -12.72 -7.29 12.05
N ASP A 240 -13.05 -6.99 10.79
CA ASP A 240 -13.27 -7.99 9.74
C ASP A 240 -11.98 -8.75 9.44
N THR A 241 -10.83 -8.05 9.41
CA THR A 241 -9.52 -8.70 9.24
C THR A 241 -9.22 -9.65 10.39
N VAL A 242 -9.44 -9.25 11.64
CA VAL A 242 -9.21 -10.11 12.81
C VAL A 242 -10.13 -11.34 12.78
N ALA A 243 -11.40 -11.14 12.43
CA ALA A 243 -12.36 -12.24 12.30
C ALA A 243 -11.94 -13.24 11.21
N LEU A 244 -11.55 -12.74 10.03
CA LEU A 244 -11.08 -13.56 8.91
C LEU A 244 -9.79 -14.32 9.26
N VAL A 245 -8.84 -13.67 9.93
CA VAL A 245 -7.61 -14.30 10.42
C VAL A 245 -7.92 -15.45 11.38
N ASN A 246 -8.79 -15.22 12.36
CA ASN A 246 -9.15 -16.24 13.35
C ASN A 246 -9.88 -17.42 12.69
N TRP A 247 -10.79 -17.15 11.75
CA TRP A 247 -11.46 -18.19 10.98
C TRP A 247 -10.46 -19.00 10.14
N ALA A 248 -9.57 -18.33 9.40
CA ALA A 248 -8.61 -18.99 8.51
C ALA A 248 -7.66 -19.91 9.28
N TRP A 249 -7.16 -19.49 10.44
CA TRP A 249 -6.31 -20.36 11.26
C TRP A 249 -7.07 -21.58 11.80
N ARG A 250 -8.34 -21.44 12.24
CA ARG A 250 -9.15 -22.58 12.67
C ARG A 250 -9.37 -23.60 11.54
N VAL A 251 -9.65 -23.12 10.33
CA VAL A 251 -9.82 -24.00 9.16
C VAL A 251 -8.51 -24.74 8.84
N LEU A 252 -7.38 -24.03 8.82
CA LEU A 252 -6.07 -24.64 8.56
C LEU A 252 -5.64 -25.64 9.65
N GLU A 253 -5.99 -25.38 10.91
CA GLU A 253 -5.76 -26.32 12.02
C GLU A 253 -6.61 -27.58 11.84
N ALA A 254 -7.89 -27.44 11.50
CA ALA A 254 -8.81 -28.56 11.29
C ALA A 254 -8.45 -29.44 10.08
N THR A 255 -7.95 -28.82 8.99
CA THR A 255 -7.61 -29.49 7.73
C THR A 255 -6.15 -29.98 7.66
N GLY A 256 -5.35 -29.75 8.71
CA GLY A 256 -3.92 -30.02 8.68
C GLY A 256 -3.17 -29.19 7.62
N GLY A 257 -3.65 -27.99 7.31
CA GLY A 257 -3.01 -27.06 6.36
C GLY A 257 -3.28 -27.33 4.89
N ALA A 258 -4.11 -28.31 4.55
CA ALA A 258 -4.57 -28.52 3.17
C ALA A 258 -5.66 -27.48 2.80
N PRO A 259 -5.60 -26.84 1.63
CA PRO A 259 -6.73 -26.06 1.14
C PRO A 259 -7.93 -27.00 0.96
N GLU A 260 -9.12 -26.59 1.41
CA GLU A 260 -10.37 -27.26 1.00
C GLU A 260 -10.47 -27.17 -0.53
N SER A 261 -10.72 -28.33 -1.14
CA SER A 261 -10.80 -28.53 -2.59
C SER A 261 -11.97 -27.79 -3.23
#